data_AF-A0A518XFA6-F1
#
_entry.id   AF-A0A518XFA6-F1
#
_cell.length_a   1.000
_cell.length_b   1.000
_cell.length_c   1.000
_cell.angle_alpha   90.00
_cell.angle_beta   90.00
_cell.angle_gamma   90.00
#
_symmetry.space_group_name_H-M   'P 1'
#
loop_
_entity.id
_entity.type
_entity.pdbx_description
1 polymer ?
#
loop_
_entity_poly.entity_id
_entity_poly.type
_entity_poly.pdbx_seq_one_letter_code
_entity_poly.pdbx_strand_id
1 'polypeptide(L)'
;MAGSTTARCRRKHSVRRRMQQGFSLAETLVALLLLALTISSLLQYHRALTLGFSQQWQQHQAWPVAAQALLGHETEGWHARREAQTLPGGCVLEQVTVTGPHQREATLARLNCH
;
A
#
# COMPACT_ATOMS: atom_id res chain seq x y z
N MET A 1 53.50 20.58 26.90
CA MET A 1 52.54 19.55 26.43
C MET A 1 51.58 19.28 27.58
N ALA A 2 50.26 19.43 27.53
CA ALA A 2 49.31 20.10 26.65
C ALA A 2 48.17 20.55 27.60
N GLY A 3 47.66 21.77 27.43
CA GLY A 3 46.64 22.35 28.31
C GLY A 3 45.28 21.68 28.13
N SER A 4 44.60 21.38 29.23
CA SER A 4 43.22 20.88 29.23
C SER A 4 42.24 22.05 29.10
N THR A 5 41.83 22.33 27.87
CA THR A 5 40.70 23.21 27.58
C THR A 5 39.39 22.54 28.02
N THR A 6 38.97 22.81 29.26
CA THR A 6 37.62 22.47 29.71
C THR A 6 36.64 23.46 29.08
N ALA A 7 35.98 23.03 28.01
CA ALA A 7 34.90 23.78 27.38
C ALA A 7 33.71 23.88 28.35
N ARG A 8 33.58 25.02 29.03
CA ARG A 8 32.45 25.30 29.93
C ARG A 8 31.22 25.56 29.08
N CYS A 9 30.44 24.51 28.83
CA CYS A 9 29.19 24.61 28.08
C CYS A 9 28.16 25.38 28.93
N ARG A 10 28.04 26.69 28.70
CA ARG A 10 27.07 27.55 29.38
C ARG A 10 25.69 27.31 28.75
N ARG A 11 24.95 26.32 29.26
CA ARG A 11 23.53 26.16 28.96
C ARG A 11 22.81 27.44 29.38
N LYS A 12 22.50 28.30 28.42
CA LYS A 12 21.53 29.38 28.61
C LYS A 12 20.16 28.73 28.71
N HIS A 13 19.84 28.19 29.89
CA HIS A 13 18.46 28.03 30.30
C HIS A 13 17.89 29.43 30.52
N SER A 14 17.48 30.08 29.44
CA SER A 14 16.55 31.21 29.51
C SER A 14 15.21 30.62 29.97
N VAL A 15 15.09 30.50 31.28
CA VAL A 15 13.89 30.15 31.99
C VAL A 15 12.84 31.23 31.69
N ARG A 16 12.02 31.00 30.66
CA ARG A 16 10.73 31.70 30.46
C ARG A 16 9.76 31.25 31.58
N ARG A 17 10.04 31.61 32.83
CA ARG A 17 9.11 31.51 33.97
C ARG A 17 8.15 32.70 33.96
N ARG A 18 7.26 32.77 32.96
CA ARG A 18 6.15 33.74 32.99
C ARG A 18 4.81 33.18 32.50
N MET A 19 4.76 31.88 32.22
CA MET A 19 3.58 31.21 31.64
C MET A 19 3.38 29.81 32.25
N GLN A 20 3.65 29.63 33.55
CA GLN A 20 3.12 28.46 34.27
C GLN A 20 1.72 28.80 34.79
N GLN A 21 0.82 29.18 33.88
CA GLN A 21 -0.61 29.10 34.16
C GLN A 21 -0.96 27.62 34.06
N GLY A 22 -1.57 27.05 35.10
CA GLY A 22 -2.13 25.71 35.01
C GLY A 22 -3.07 25.66 33.80
N PHE A 23 -3.03 24.56 33.05
CA PHE A 23 -3.90 24.42 31.90
C PHE A 23 -5.37 24.58 32.33
N SER A 24 -6.07 25.50 31.70
CA SER A 24 -7.52 25.62 31.87
C SER A 24 -8.20 24.34 31.37
N LEU A 25 -9.28 23.93 32.02
CA LEU A 25 -10.06 22.75 31.63
C LEU A 25 -10.55 22.84 30.18
N ALA A 26 -10.94 24.04 29.72
CA ALA A 26 -11.33 24.23 28.33
C ALA A 26 -10.15 24.03 27.36
N GLU A 27 -8.94 24.42 27.76
CA GLU A 27 -7.73 24.33 26.95
C GLU A 27 -7.24 22.87 26.82
N THR A 28 -7.34 22.08 27.90
CA THR A 28 -7.05 20.64 27.85
C THR A 28 -8.05 19.89 26.97
N LEU A 29 -9.34 20.25 27.04
CA LEU A 29 -10.38 19.66 26.18
C LEU A 29 -10.13 19.97 24.71
N VAL A 30 -9.75 21.20 24.37
CA VAL A 30 -9.40 21.57 22.99
C VAL A 30 -8.14 20.84 22.53
N ALA A 31 -7.11 20.73 23.37
CA ALA A 31 -5.89 19.99 23.03
C ALA A 31 -6.16 18.49 22.80
N LEU A 32 -6.99 17.87 23.65
CA LEU A 32 -7.43 16.48 23.48
C LEU A 32 -8.24 16.28 22.21
N LEU A 33 -9.14 17.21 21.88
CA LEU A 33 -9.90 17.19 20.64
C LEU A 33 -8.97 17.24 19.43
N LEU A 34 -8.02 18.18 19.40
CA LEU A 34 -7.04 18.32 18.32
C LEU A 34 -6.14 17.07 18.20
N LEU A 35 -5.73 16.50 19.33
CA LEU A 35 -4.97 15.25 19.36
C LEU A 35 -5.78 14.09 18.78
N ALA A 36 -7.04 13.94 19.19
CA ALA A 36 -7.93 12.91 18.67
C ALA A 36 -8.14 13.06 17.16
N LEU A 37 -8.41 14.29 16.68
CA LEU A 37 -8.57 14.58 15.25
C LEU A 37 -7.33 14.25 14.44
N THR A 38 -6.14 14.64 14.92
CA THR A 38 -4.88 14.34 14.23
C THR A 38 -4.61 12.84 14.16
N ILE A 39 -4.77 12.11 15.27
CA ILE A 39 -4.60 10.64 15.28
C ILE A 39 -5.63 9.95 14.38
N SER A 40 -6.91 10.33 14.44
CA SER A 40 -7.96 9.75 13.60
C SER A 40 -7.71 10.00 12.11
N SER A 41 -7.32 11.22 11.73
CA SER A 41 -7.00 11.55 10.34
C SER A 41 -5.82 10.73 9.80
N LEU A 42 -4.76 10.57 10.60
CA LEU A 42 -3.58 9.79 10.24
C LEU A 42 -3.91 8.31 10.08
N LEU A 43 -4.71 7.75 11.00
CA LEU A 43 -5.14 6.37 10.93
C LEU A 43 -6.02 6.12 9.70
N GLN A 44 -6.93 7.05 9.40
CA GLN A 44 -7.81 6.94 8.24
C GLN A 44 -7.01 6.98 6.93
N TYR A 45 -6.01 7.86 6.85
CA TYR A 45 -5.09 7.94 5.71
C TYR A 45 -4.33 6.62 5.51
N HIS A 46 -3.77 6.06 6.58
CA HIS A 46 -3.11 4.76 6.52
C HIS A 46 -4.05 3.64 6.08
N ARG A 47 -5.28 3.60 6.60
CA ARG A 47 -6.27 2.59 6.21
C ARG A 47 -6.61 2.68 4.72
N ALA A 48 -6.83 3.89 4.20
CA ALA A 48 -7.14 4.09 2.80
C ALA A 48 -5.99 3.62 1.89
N LEU A 49 -4.74 3.95 2.26
CA LEU A 49 -3.56 3.47 1.53
C LEU A 49 -3.46 1.94 1.53
N THR A 50 -3.58 1.30 2.70
CA THR A 50 -3.47 -0.17 2.81
C THR A 50 -4.56 -0.88 2.02
N LEU A 51 -5.79 -0.36 2.02
CA LEU A 51 -6.89 -0.89 1.21
C LEU A 51 -6.66 -0.68 -0.29
N GLY A 52 -6.06 0.45 -0.69
CA GLY A 52 -5.66 0.67 -2.08
C GLY A 52 -4.57 -0.29 -2.54
N PHE A 53 -3.55 -0.52 -1.70
CA PHE A 53 -2.48 -1.47 -1.99
C PHE A 53 -2.97 -2.92 -2.05
N SER A 54 -3.91 -3.33 -1.18
CA SER A 54 -4.44 -4.70 -1.23
C SER A 54 -5.17 -5.00 -2.53
N GLN A 55 -5.95 -4.04 -3.05
CA GLN A 55 -6.64 -4.15 -4.35
C GLN A 55 -5.66 -4.29 -5.52
N GLN A 56 -4.61 -3.46 -5.58
CA GLN A 56 -3.59 -3.54 -6.62
C GLN A 56 -2.77 -4.84 -6.52
N TRP A 57 -2.48 -5.29 -5.30
CA TRP A 57 -1.75 -6.51 -5.04
C TRP A 57 -2.51 -7.77 -5.50
N GLN A 58 -3.84 -7.77 -5.40
CA GLN A 58 -4.67 -8.89 -5.84
C GLN A 58 -4.49 -9.20 -7.33
N GLN A 59 -4.40 -8.17 -8.18
CA GLN A 59 -4.18 -8.34 -9.61
C GLN A 59 -2.78 -8.88 -9.92
N HIS A 60 -1.75 -8.36 -9.23
CA HIS A 60 -0.37 -8.81 -9.43
C HIS A 60 -0.14 -10.29 -9.06
N GLN A 61 -0.83 -10.78 -8.02
CA GLN A 61 -0.66 -12.17 -7.56
C GLN A 61 -1.32 -13.19 -8.49
N ALA A 62 -2.38 -12.80 -9.21
CA ALA A 62 -3.08 -13.68 -10.13
C ALA A 62 -2.49 -13.64 -11.56
N TRP A 63 -1.72 -12.60 -11.89
CA TRP A 63 -0.98 -12.48 -13.16
C TRP A 63 0.00 -13.62 -13.46
N PRO A 64 0.91 -14.05 -12.56
CA PRO A 64 1.87 -15.11 -12.88
C PRO A 64 1.18 -16.45 -13.16
N VAL A 65 0.08 -16.73 -12.45
CA VAL A 65 -0.72 -17.93 -12.66
C VAL A 65 -1.43 -17.88 -14.02
N ALA A 66 -2.02 -16.73 -14.37
CA ALA A 66 -2.58 -16.53 -15.70
C ALA A 66 -1.54 -16.65 -16.81
N ALA A 67 -0.31 -16.16 -16.59
CA ALA A 67 0.78 -16.27 -17.56
C ALA A 67 1.21 -17.73 -17.76
N GLN A 68 1.28 -18.51 -16.69
CA GLN A 68 1.55 -19.95 -16.74
C GLN A 68 0.44 -20.70 -17.48
N ALA A 69 -0.82 -20.35 -17.23
CA ALA A 69 -1.96 -20.91 -17.94
C ALA A 69 -1.97 -20.54 -19.44
N LEU A 70 -1.48 -19.36 -19.81
CA LEU A 70 -1.26 -18.96 -21.21
C LEU A 70 -0.22 -19.84 -21.90
N LEU A 71 0.82 -20.24 -21.16
CA LEU A 71 1.88 -21.13 -21.63
C LEU A 71 1.48 -22.61 -21.61
N GLY A 72 0.22 -22.94 -21.29
CA GLY A 72 -0.27 -24.32 -21.20
C GLY A 72 0.09 -25.05 -19.91
N HIS A 73 0.62 -24.35 -18.90
CA HIS A 73 0.95 -24.93 -17.59
C HIS A 73 -0.23 -24.75 -16.63
N GLU A 74 -0.85 -25.86 -16.23
CA GLU A 74 -1.91 -25.85 -15.21
C GLU A 74 -1.28 -25.84 -13.82
N THR A 75 -1.71 -24.93 -12.95
CA THR A 75 -1.25 -24.85 -11.55
C THR A 75 -2.26 -25.52 -10.63
N GLU A 76 -1.82 -26.37 -9.70
CA GLU A 76 -2.72 -27.09 -8.79
C GLU A 76 -3.64 -26.14 -8.00
N GLY A 77 -4.94 -26.45 -7.98
CA GLY A 77 -5.96 -25.65 -7.30
C GLY A 77 -6.48 -24.44 -8.08
N TRP A 78 -6.02 -24.22 -9.31
CA TRP A 78 -6.53 -23.16 -10.19
C TRP A 78 -7.17 -23.77 -11.44
N HIS A 79 -8.31 -23.21 -11.86
CA HIS A 79 -8.98 -23.59 -13.09
C HIS A 79 -8.73 -22.53 -14.16
N ALA A 80 -8.07 -22.92 -15.26
CA ALA A 80 -7.87 -22.06 -16.42
C ALA A 80 -8.92 -22.35 -17.50
N ARG A 81 -9.64 -21.32 -17.95
CA ARG A 81 -10.49 -21.34 -19.13
C ARG A 81 -9.77 -20.64 -20.27
N ARG A 82 -9.41 -21.37 -21.31
CA ARG A 82 -8.80 -20.82 -22.53
C ARG A 82 -9.86 -20.68 -23.62
N GLU A 83 -9.90 -19.51 -24.25
CA GLU A 83 -10.78 -19.17 -25.35
C GLU A 83 -9.93 -18.57 -26.47
N ALA A 84 -9.91 -19.23 -27.63
CA ALA A 84 -9.22 -18.72 -28.82
C ALA A 84 -10.25 -18.18 -29.81
N GLN A 85 -10.07 -16.95 -30.25
CA GLN A 85 -10.95 -16.26 -31.19
C GLN A 85 -10.14 -15.84 -32.41
N THR A 86 -10.52 -16.34 -33.59
CA THR A 86 -9.86 -15.94 -34.85
C THR A 86 -10.40 -14.58 -35.29
N LEU A 87 -9.52 -13.59 -35.42
CA LEU A 87 -9.86 -12.24 -35.86
C LEU A 87 -9.79 -12.10 -37.39
N PRO A 88 -10.58 -11.16 -37.97
CA PRO A 88 -10.47 -10.82 -39.38
C PRO A 88 -9.06 -10.27 -39.65
N GLY A 89 -8.29 -10.96 -40.50
CA GLY A 89 -6.88 -10.65 -40.76
C GLY A 89 -5.87 -11.74 -40.39
N GLY A 90 -6.33 -12.93 -39.98
CA GLY A 90 -5.44 -14.08 -39.72
C GLY A 90 -4.75 -14.07 -38.35
N CYS A 91 -5.07 -13.09 -37.51
CA CYS A 91 -4.65 -13.06 -36.11
C CYS A 91 -5.55 -13.96 -35.25
N VAL A 92 -4.96 -14.63 -34.27
CA VAL A 92 -5.66 -15.42 -33.24
C VAL A 92 -5.54 -14.69 -31.91
N LEU A 93 -6.67 -14.32 -31.31
CA LEU A 93 -6.73 -13.81 -29.95
C LEU A 93 -6.92 -14.98 -29.00
N GLU A 94 -5.88 -15.30 -28.23
CA GLU A 94 -5.93 -16.30 -27.17
C GLU A 94 -6.18 -15.61 -25.83
N GLN A 95 -7.35 -15.84 -25.24
CA GLN A 95 -7.72 -15.34 -23.93
C GLN A 95 -7.74 -16.48 -22.92
N VAL A 96 -7.22 -16.24 -21.72
CA VAL A 96 -7.17 -17.20 -20.63
C VAL A 96 -7.66 -16.54 -19.36
N THR A 97 -8.73 -17.09 -18.79
CA THR A 97 -9.29 -16.67 -17.52
C THR A 97 -8.96 -17.73 -16.48
N VAL A 98 -8.28 -17.35 -15.40
CA VAL A 98 -7.92 -18.29 -14.33
C VAL A 98 -8.65 -17.93 -13.05
N THR A 99 -9.36 -18.91 -12.51
CA THR A 99 -10.06 -18.80 -11.23
C THR A 99 -9.36 -19.67 -10.18
N GLY A 100 -8.96 -19.07 -9.07
CA GLY A 100 -8.26 -19.71 -7.97
C GLY A 100 -9.02 -19.70 -6.64
N PRO A 101 -8.41 -20.28 -5.59
CA PRO A 101 -8.99 -20.28 -4.27
C PRO A 101 -9.17 -18.85 -3.74
N HIS A 102 -10.25 -18.62 -2.99
CA HIS A 102 -10.68 -17.31 -2.47
C HIS A 102 -11.27 -16.33 -3.49
N GLN A 103 -11.99 -16.81 -4.51
CA GLN A 103 -12.62 -15.98 -5.55
C GLN A 103 -11.63 -15.05 -6.27
N ARG A 104 -10.38 -15.49 -6.41
CA ARG A 104 -9.36 -14.74 -7.14
C ARG A 104 -9.45 -15.09 -8.60
N GLU A 105 -9.71 -14.10 -9.44
CA GLU A 105 -9.80 -14.27 -10.89
C GLU A 105 -8.80 -13.34 -11.58
N ALA A 106 -8.14 -13.85 -12.60
CA ALA A 106 -7.35 -13.03 -13.53
C ALA A 106 -7.60 -13.46 -14.96
N THR A 107 -7.79 -12.47 -15.82
CA THR A 107 -7.95 -12.67 -17.25
C THR A 107 -6.73 -12.09 -17.97
N LEU A 108 -6.15 -12.90 -18.85
CA LEU A 108 -5.07 -12.50 -19.75
C LEU A 108 -5.49 -12.76 -21.18
N ALA A 109 -5.08 -11.88 -22.09
CA ALA A 109 -5.29 -12.07 -23.51
C ALA A 109 -4.00 -11.79 -24.29
N ARG A 110 -3.71 -12.63 -25.28
CA ARG A 110 -2.58 -12.49 -26.20
C ARG A 110 -3.09 -12.54 -27.63
N LEU A 111 -2.67 -11.57 -28.42
CA LEU A 111 -2.85 -11.59 -29.86
C LEU A 111 -1.64 -12.29 -30.50
N ASN A 112 -1.90 -13.30 -31.31
CA ASN A 112 -0.91 -13.99 -32.11
C ASN A 112 -1.23 -13.76 -33.59
N CYS A 113 -0.45 -12.92 -34.25
CA CYS A 113 -0.53 -12.67 -35.68
C CYS A 113 0.73 -13.27 -36.32
N HIS A 114 0.56 -14.11 -37.33
CA HIS A 114 1.65 -14.73 -38.08
C HIS A 114 1.93 -13.98 -39.39
#